data_AF-A0A6A4Z9R5-F1
#
_entry.id   AF-A0A6A4Z9R5-F1
#
_cell.length_a   1.000
_cell.length_b   1.000
_cell.length_c   1.000
_cell.angle_alpha   90.00
_cell.angle_beta   90.00
_cell.angle_gamma   90.00
#
_symmetry.space_group_name_H-M   'P 1'
#
loop_
_entity.id
_entity.type
_entity.pdbx_description
1 polymer ?
#
loop_
_entity_poly.entity_id
_entity_poly.type
_entity_poly.pdbx_seq_one_letter_code
_entity_poly.pdbx_strand_id
1 'polypeptide(L)'
;MSLKIEKRVRRSRVSDASFLKLGPYSPMLNSIENMWSALKSRIKTCLRERVAAFMGPPPDGQTRNEFRMQYLEHTADEAIAGIEPNRLHVYTARLEPFYVRAENMEDMDVGA
;
A
#
# COMPACT_ATOMS: atom_id res chain seq x y z
N MET A 1 -21.63 21.71 1.20
CA MET A 1 -22.13 20.32 1.21
C MET A 1 -20.91 19.40 1.32
N SER A 2 -20.44 19.16 2.55
CA SER A 2 -19.19 18.46 2.86
C SER A 2 -19.48 17.00 3.18
N LEU A 3 -19.07 16.08 2.32
CA LEU A 3 -19.18 14.64 2.57
C LEU A 3 -17.89 14.09 3.21
N LYS A 4 -18.00 13.79 4.50
CA LYS A 4 -17.48 12.61 5.21
C LYS A 4 -16.18 12.00 4.65
N ILE A 5 -15.05 12.61 4.98
CA ILE A 5 -13.75 11.90 5.05
C ILE A 5 -13.26 11.95 6.50
N GLU A 6 -14.03 11.34 7.39
CA GLU A 6 -13.59 11.07 8.77
C GLU A 6 -13.93 9.62 9.10
N LYS A 7 -13.24 8.68 8.43
CA LYS A 7 -13.10 7.34 9.01
C LYS A 7 -12.17 7.50 10.21
N ARG A 8 -12.78 7.78 11.36
CA ARG A 8 -12.18 7.74 12.70
C ARG A 8 -11.43 6.42 12.83
N VAL A 9 -10.11 6.46 12.70
CA VAL A 9 -9.22 5.39 13.17
C VAL A 9 -9.48 5.27 14.66
N ARG A 10 -10.34 4.33 15.05
CA ARG A 10 -10.44 3.92 16.46
C ARG A 10 -9.04 3.44 16.83
N ARG A 11 -8.31 4.22 17.63
CA ARG A 11 -7.17 3.72 18.41
C ARG A 11 -7.69 2.67 19.38
N SER A 12 -7.94 1.45 18.92
CA SER A 12 -7.74 0.31 19.80
C SER A 12 -6.27 0.38 20.19
N ARG A 13 -5.99 0.52 21.49
CA ARG A 13 -4.63 0.34 21.98
C ARG A 13 -4.25 -1.08 21.59
N VAL A 14 -3.25 -1.23 20.74
CA VAL A 14 -2.58 -2.52 20.58
C VAL A 14 -1.82 -2.70 21.90
N SER A 15 -2.47 -3.34 22.88
CA SER A 15 -2.10 -3.28 24.30
C SER A 15 -0.71 -3.82 24.60
N ASP A 16 -0.17 -4.66 23.70
CA ASP A 16 1.11 -5.36 23.85
C ASP A 16 2.11 -5.07 22.71
N ALA A 17 1.88 -4.04 21.89
CA ALA A 17 2.83 -3.68 20.83
C ALA A 17 3.87 -2.66 21.31
N SER A 18 5.15 -2.97 21.05
CA SER A 18 6.24 -2.00 21.15
C SER A 18 6.25 -1.08 19.92
N PHE A 19 6.48 0.22 20.15
CA PHE A 19 6.69 1.16 19.05
C PHE A 19 8.06 0.97 18.42
N LEU A 20 8.09 0.73 17.10
CA LEU A 20 9.33 0.81 16.32
C LEU A 20 9.67 2.28 16.08
N LYS A 21 10.81 2.74 16.60
CA LYS A 21 11.32 4.09 16.33
C LYS A 21 12.02 4.09 14.97
N LEU A 22 11.47 4.84 14.03
CA LEU A 22 12.10 5.10 12.74
C LEU A 22 12.60 6.55 12.71
N GLY A 23 13.76 6.76 12.07
CA GLY A 23 14.24 8.09 11.78
C GLY A 23 13.29 8.84 10.83
N PRO A 24 13.26 10.18 10.87
CA PRO A 24 12.53 10.96 9.88
C PRO A 24 13.07 10.66 8.48
N TYR A 25 12.19 10.63 7.47
CA TYR A 25 12.55 10.38 6.08
C TYR A 25 13.30 9.06 5.82
N SER A 26 13.05 8.01 6.62
CA SER A 26 13.68 6.69 6.46
C SER A 26 12.71 5.60 5.93
N PRO A 27 12.05 5.79 4.76
CA PRO A 27 11.11 4.78 4.24
C PRO A 27 11.80 3.45 3.90
N MET A 28 13.11 3.50 3.58
CA MET A 28 13.91 2.31 3.28
C MET A 28 14.10 1.37 4.47
N LEU A 29 13.83 1.84 5.69
CA LEU A 29 13.88 1.07 6.94
C LEU A 29 12.48 0.64 7.40
N ASN A 30 11.43 0.90 6.62
CA ASN A 30 10.06 0.60 6.98
C ASN A 30 9.49 -0.52 6.10
N SER A 31 9.29 -1.71 6.66
CA SER A 31 8.83 -2.89 5.91
C SER A 31 7.44 -2.70 5.30
N ILE A 32 6.60 -1.81 5.86
CA ILE A 32 5.28 -1.51 5.29
C ILE A 32 5.40 -0.85 3.92
N GLU A 33 6.47 -0.10 3.64
CA GLU A 33 6.69 0.55 2.35
C GLU A 33 6.97 -0.48 1.25
N ASN A 34 7.70 -1.56 1.59
CA ASN A 34 7.92 -2.70 0.71
C ASN A 34 6.62 -3.44 0.39
N MET A 35 5.78 -3.66 1.42
CA MET A 35 4.45 -4.25 1.24
C MET A 35 3.56 -3.36 0.37
N TRP A 36 3.54 -2.05 0.63
CA TRP A 36 2.78 -1.08 -0.18
C TRP A 36 3.24 -1.06 -1.62
N SER A 37 4.54 -1.17 -1.88
CA SER A 37 5.09 -1.21 -3.23
C SER A 37 4.64 -2.46 -3.99
N ALA A 38 4.64 -3.62 -3.32
CA ALA A 38 4.10 -4.86 -3.88
C ALA A 38 2.59 -4.77 -4.15
N LEU A 39 1.82 -4.23 -3.21
CA LEU A 39 0.38 -4.02 -3.35
C LEU A 39 0.05 -3.10 -4.53
N LYS A 40 0.72 -1.94 -4.63
CA LYS A 40 0.59 -1.01 -5.76
C LYS A 40 0.90 -1.69 -7.09
N SER A 41 1.95 -2.51 -7.13
CA SER A 41 2.33 -3.26 -8.33
C SER A 41 1.23 -4.23 -8.76
N ARG A 42 0.65 -4.99 -7.81
CA ARG A 42 -0.48 -5.90 -8.09
C ARG A 42 -1.71 -5.17 -8.60
N ILE A 43 -2.09 -4.06 -7.95
CA ILE A 43 -3.21 -3.22 -8.40
C ILE A 43 -2.98 -2.75 -9.85
N LYS A 44 -1.78 -2.23 -10.15
CA LYS A 44 -1.41 -1.79 -11.50
C LYS A 44 -1.48 -2.92 -12.53
N THR A 45 -1.05 -4.13 -12.17
CA THR A 45 -1.14 -5.32 -13.04
C THR A 45 -2.59 -5.70 -13.30
N CYS A 46 -3.44 -5.80 -12.28
CA CYS A 46 -4.86 -6.10 -12.44
C CYS A 46 -5.58 -5.06 -13.31
N LEU A 47 -5.28 -3.77 -13.11
CA LEU A 47 -5.83 -2.69 -13.93
C LEU A 47 -5.35 -2.78 -15.39
N ARG A 48 -4.08 -3.15 -15.62
CA ARG A 48 -3.53 -3.35 -16.96
C ARG A 48 -4.23 -4.50 -17.68
N GLU A 49 -4.40 -5.63 -17.02
CA GLU A 49 -5.08 -6.82 -17.57
C GLU A 49 -6.54 -6.55 -17.90
N ARG A 50 -7.20 -5.69 -17.11
CA ARG A 50 -8.62 -5.36 -17.24
C ARG A 50 -8.84 -3.92 -17.75
N VAL A 51 -7.88 -3.37 -18.50
CA VAL A 51 -7.91 -1.94 -18.89
C VAL A 51 -9.14 -1.59 -19.73
N ALA A 52 -9.60 -2.52 -20.57
CA ALA A 52 -10.81 -2.32 -21.37
C ALA A 52 -12.07 -2.19 -20.49
N ALA A 53 -12.19 -3.00 -19.43
CA ALA A 53 -13.28 -2.91 -18.47
C ALA A 53 -13.20 -1.61 -17.64
N PHE A 54 -12.00 -1.23 -17.20
CA PHE A 54 -11.77 0.00 -16.44
C PHE A 54 -12.03 1.29 -17.25
N MET A 55 -11.71 1.28 -18.55
CA MET A 55 -11.90 2.42 -19.45
C MET A 55 -13.25 2.40 -20.18
N GLY A 56 -14.02 1.32 -20.03
CA GLY A 56 -15.32 1.12 -20.66
C GLY A 56 -16.39 2.10 -20.18
N PRO A 57 -17.57 2.10 -20.85
CA PRO A 57 -18.69 2.92 -20.43
C PRO A 57 -19.18 2.47 -19.04
N PRO A 58 -19.50 3.42 -18.14
CA PRO A 58 -20.08 3.07 -16.85
C PRO A 58 -21.47 2.44 -17.03
N PRO A 59 -21.93 1.59 -16.09
CA PRO A 59 -23.31 1.12 -16.04
C PRO A 59 -24.31 2.28 -15.97
N ASP A 60 -25.53 2.05 -16.44
CA ASP A 60 -26.56 3.09 -16.51
C ASP A 60 -26.77 3.81 -15.17
N GLY A 61 -26.73 5.14 -15.22
CA GLY A 61 -26.94 6.01 -14.05
C GLY A 61 -25.69 6.34 -13.23
N GLN A 62 -24.52 5.77 -13.52
CA GLN A 62 -23.26 6.17 -12.86
C GLN A 62 -22.43 7.15 -13.70
N THR A 63 -21.78 8.09 -13.02
CA THR A 63 -20.72 8.87 -13.64
C THR A 63 -19.46 8.01 -13.86
N ARG A 64 -18.64 8.39 -14.84
CA ARG A 64 -17.36 7.73 -15.11
C ARG A 64 -16.42 7.72 -13.87
N ASN A 65 -16.50 8.77 -13.04
CA ASN A 65 -15.66 8.88 -11.85
C ASN A 65 -16.11 7.90 -10.75
N GLU A 66 -17.42 7.78 -10.52
CA GLU A 66 -17.97 6.83 -9.53
C GLU A 66 -17.62 5.40 -9.91
N PHE A 67 -17.85 5.03 -11.18
CA PHE A 67 -17.51 3.70 -11.69
C PHE A 67 -16.03 3.39 -11.49
N ARG A 68 -15.13 4.30 -11.89
CA ARG A 68 -13.68 4.08 -11.74
C ARG A 68 -13.25 4.02 -10.29
N MET A 69 -13.88 4.77 -9.40
CA MET A 69 -13.56 4.71 -7.97
C MET A 69 -13.97 3.39 -7.34
N GLN A 70 -15.20 2.94 -7.61
CA GLN A 70 -15.67 1.62 -7.17
C GLN A 70 -14.79 0.50 -7.74
N TYR A 71 -14.39 0.60 -9.00
CA TYR A 71 -13.51 -0.37 -9.64
C TYR A 71 -12.13 -0.42 -8.98
N LEU A 72 -11.55 0.74 -8.64
CA LEU A 72 -10.28 0.83 -7.94
C LEU A 72 -10.36 0.27 -6.52
N GLU A 73 -11.42 0.57 -5.78
CA GLU A 73 -11.68 0.00 -4.46
C GLU A 73 -11.77 -1.52 -4.53
N HIS A 74 -12.57 -2.06 -5.45
CA HIS A 74 -12.69 -3.50 -5.65
C HIS A 74 -11.35 -4.15 -6.01
N THR A 75 -10.58 -3.55 -6.92
CA THR A 75 -9.25 -4.07 -7.31
C THR A 75 -8.27 -4.02 -6.13
N ALA A 76 -8.36 -2.99 -5.28
CA ALA A 76 -7.53 -2.88 -4.08
C ALA A 76 -7.91 -3.97 -3.07
N ASP A 77 -9.19 -4.24 -2.85
CA ASP A 77 -9.66 -5.31 -1.96
C ASP A 77 -9.18 -6.69 -2.44
N GLU A 78 -9.27 -6.99 -3.75
CA GLU A 78 -8.72 -8.22 -4.34
C GLU A 78 -7.21 -8.33 -4.10
N ALA A 79 -6.48 -7.22 -4.31
CA ALA A 79 -5.03 -7.20 -4.15
C ALA A 79 -4.59 -7.33 -2.69
N ILE A 80 -5.34 -6.76 -1.73
CA ILE A 80 -5.14 -6.91 -0.29
C ILE A 80 -5.43 -8.35 0.14
N ALA A 81 -6.53 -8.94 -0.33
CA ALA A 81 -6.88 -10.33 -0.02
C ALA A 81 -5.79 -11.32 -0.45
N GLY A 82 -5.06 -11.00 -1.51
CA GLY A 82 -3.91 -11.80 -1.93
C GLY A 82 -2.63 -11.62 -1.11
N ILE A 83 -2.58 -10.72 -0.12
CA ILE A 83 -1.42 -10.55 0.76
C ILE A 83 -1.45 -11.64 1.83
N GLU A 84 -0.62 -12.65 1.65
CA GLU A 84 -0.49 -13.77 2.59
C GLU A 84 0.28 -13.35 3.85
N PRO A 85 -0.29 -13.47 5.07
CA PRO A 85 0.40 -13.16 6.32
C PRO A 85 1.73 -13.93 6.47
N ASN A 86 1.76 -15.18 6.00
CA ASN A 86 2.94 -16.03 6.04
C ASN A 86 4.10 -15.53 5.17
N ARG A 87 3.86 -14.59 4.24
CA ARG A 87 4.88 -14.01 3.37
C ARG A 87 5.35 -12.62 3.81
N LEU A 88 4.84 -12.10 4.92
CA LEU A 88 5.21 -10.76 5.40
C LEU A 88 6.71 -10.65 5.71
N HIS A 89 7.35 -11.75 6.15
CA HIS A 89 8.78 -11.81 6.40
C HIS A 89 9.63 -11.43 5.17
N VAL A 90 9.13 -11.67 3.95
CA VAL A 90 9.83 -11.31 2.70
C VAL A 90 9.98 -9.79 2.56
N TYR A 91 9.00 -9.01 3.04
CA TYR A 91 9.07 -7.54 2.99
C TYR A 91 10.04 -6.98 4.04
N THR A 92 10.20 -7.67 5.16
CA THR A 92 11.19 -7.34 6.20
C THR A 92 12.61 -7.68 5.76
N ALA A 93 12.82 -8.84 5.14
CA ALA A 93 14.15 -9.26 4.67
C ALA A 93 14.76 -8.29 3.64
N ARG A 94 13.93 -7.54 2.91
CA ARG A 94 14.36 -6.49 1.97
C ARG A 94 14.98 -5.27 2.66
N LEU A 95 14.81 -5.13 3.97
CA LEU A 95 15.39 -4.03 4.75
C LEU A 95 16.85 -4.29 5.13
N GLU A 96 17.29 -5.56 5.17
CA GLU A 96 18.62 -5.96 5.66
C GLU A 96 19.77 -5.13 5.05
N PRO A 97 19.83 -4.90 3.73
CA PRO A 97 20.91 -4.09 3.15
C PRO A 97 20.89 -2.64 3.63
N PHE A 98 19.70 -2.09 3.91
CA PHE A 98 19.55 -0.71 4.36
C PHE A 98 19.96 -0.52 5.83
N TYR A 99 19.75 -1.54 6.68
CA TYR A 99 20.27 -1.50 8.06
C TYR A 99 21.80 -1.45 8.08
N VAL A 100 22.46 -2.29 7.28
CA VAL A 100 23.93 -2.28 7.16
C VAL A 100 24.45 -0.92 6.68
N ARG A 101 23.80 -0.33 5.66
CA ARG A 101 24.15 1.00 5.16
C ARG A 101 23.96 2.09 6.21
N ALA A 102 22.86 2.03 6.96
CA ALA A 102 22.57 2.99 8.02
C ALA A 102 23.60 2.92 9.16
N GLU A 103 24.05 1.72 9.54
CA GLU A 103 25.12 1.53 10.53
C GLU A 103 26.46 2.11 10.05
N ASN A 104 26.74 2.00 8.75
CA ASN A 104 27.95 2.54 8.12
C ASN A 104 27.87 4.03 7.79
N MET A 105 26.76 4.72 8.10
CA MET A 105 26.51 6.12 7.72
C MET A 105 26.59 6.34 6.19
N GLU A 106 26.21 5.33 5.40
CA GLU A 106 26.17 5.42 3.95
C GLU A 106 24.88 6.10 3.48
N ASP A 107 24.97 6.82 2.36
CA ASP A 107 23.80 7.38 1.70
C ASP A 107 22.88 6.26 1.20
N MET A 108 21.58 6.42 1.46
CA MET A 108 20.54 5.50 1.01
C MET A 108 19.60 6.25 0.06
N ASP A 109 19.60 5.84 -1.21
CA ASP A 109 18.67 6.37 -2.19
C ASP A 109 17.23 6.08 -1.77
N VAL A 110 16.31 7.01 -2.08
CA VAL A 110 14.88 6.85 -1.86
C VAL A 110 14.17 6.83 -3.21
N GLY A 111 13.41 5.77 -3.48
CA GLY A 111 12.48 5.72 -4.62
C GLY A 111 13.06 5.25 -5.97
N ALA A 112 14.02 4.32 -5.95
CA ALA A 112 14.45 3.59 -7.15
C ALA A 112 13.37 2.64 -7.70
#